data_AF-A0A352UMZ1-F1
#
_entry.id   AF-A0A352UMZ1-F1
#
_cell.length_a   1.000
_cell.length_b   1.000
_cell.length_c   1.000
_cell.angle_alpha   90.00
_cell.angle_beta   90.00
_cell.angle_gamma   90.00
#
_symmetry.space_group_name_H-M   'P 1'
#
loop_
_entity.id
_entity.type
_entity.pdbx_description
1 polymer ?
#
loop_
_entity_poly.entity_id
_entity_poly.type
_entity_poly.pdbx_seq_one_letter_code
_entity_poly.pdbx_strand_id
1 'polypeptide(L)'
;MTEAITLDELQEKLAFCNKMYDAIRLVDPVLKKVIEYRSQCVGETETLCYNYWENGRICDNCISVRAYLENKSFMKLEQSPKVIMHVTALPIQTAGRPVVLELLKNATDCMLIGSGEYEKDRTMRSIVHDLNDMVVKDHLTELYNRRFLDDRLPVDVIDATLTRKPLSVIFIDVNNMKAINDKFGHVAGDMVLKHAARIICSWIRADMDWVARYGGDEFFVCLRNTDNET
;
A
#
# COMPACT_ATOMS: atom_id res chain seq x y z
N MET A 1 18.57 -0.52 24.57
CA MET A 1 19.27 0.50 23.75
C MET A 1 19.51 -0.14 22.41
N THR A 2 18.76 0.23 21.37
CA THR A 2 19.04 -0.20 20.00
C THR A 2 20.29 0.54 19.56
N GLU A 3 21.40 -0.18 19.41
CA GLU A 3 22.64 0.37 18.85
C GLU A 3 22.33 0.93 17.47
N ALA A 4 22.58 2.23 17.29
CA ALA A 4 22.47 2.88 16.00
C ALA A 4 23.54 2.28 15.08
N ILE A 5 23.11 1.57 14.03
CA ILE A 5 24.01 0.95 13.06
C ILE A 5 24.88 2.06 12.45
N THR A 6 26.21 1.93 12.59
CA THR A 6 27.15 2.91 12.04
C THR A 6 27.24 2.77 10.51
N LEU A 7 27.59 3.86 9.81
CA LEU A 7 27.56 3.90 8.35
C LEU A 7 28.54 2.91 7.69
N ASP A 8 29.71 2.76 8.29
CA ASP A 8 30.76 1.87 7.79
C ASP A 8 30.35 0.39 7.91
N GLU A 9 29.67 0.04 9.01
CA GLU A 9 29.03 -1.27 9.14
C GLU A 9 27.92 -1.49 8.11
N LEU A 10 27.18 -0.42 7.76
CA LEU A 10 26.12 -0.48 6.76
C LEU A 10 26.71 -0.70 5.36
N GLN A 11 27.81 -0.06 4.99
CA GLN A 11 28.45 -0.24 3.68
C GLN A 11 28.97 -1.67 3.44
N GLU A 12 29.67 -2.26 4.41
CA GLU A 12 30.14 -3.64 4.29
C GLU A 12 28.96 -4.63 4.21
N LYS A 13 27.92 -4.43 5.05
CA LYS A 13 26.70 -5.24 5.02
C LYS A 13 25.93 -5.08 3.70
N LEU A 14 25.88 -3.88 3.13
CA LEU A 14 25.22 -3.59 1.85
C LEU A 14 25.97 -4.23 0.67
N ALA A 15 27.31 -4.23 0.69
CA ALA A 15 28.11 -4.89 -0.35
C ALA A 15 27.82 -6.40 -0.42
N PHE A 16 27.59 -7.06 0.72
CA PHE A 16 27.11 -8.44 0.76
C PHE A 16 25.71 -8.58 0.15
N CYS A 17 24.78 -7.70 0.51
CA CYS A 17 23.41 -7.74 0.02
C CYS A 17 23.29 -7.56 -1.51
N ASN A 18 24.23 -6.85 -2.16
CA ASN A 18 24.25 -6.70 -3.63
C ASN A 18 24.38 -8.03 -4.40
N LYS A 19 24.80 -9.13 -3.75
CA LYS A 19 24.79 -10.46 -4.36
C LYS A 19 23.40 -11.11 -4.36
N MET A 20 22.54 -10.70 -3.43
CA MET A 20 21.21 -11.28 -3.25
C MET A 20 20.12 -10.44 -3.93
N TYR A 21 20.26 -9.13 -3.90
CA TYR A 21 19.27 -8.16 -4.38
C TYR A 21 19.77 -7.45 -5.64
N ASP A 22 18.85 -7.15 -6.56
CA ASP A 22 19.19 -6.48 -7.82
C ASP A 22 19.24 -4.96 -7.64
N ALA A 23 18.55 -4.43 -6.62
CA ALA A 23 18.72 -3.06 -6.17
C ALA A 23 18.54 -2.94 -4.67
N ILE A 24 19.32 -2.04 -4.07
CA ILE A 24 19.23 -1.66 -2.66
C ILE A 24 19.28 -0.15 -2.59
N ARG A 25 18.35 0.46 -1.85
CA ARG A 25 18.27 1.91 -1.75
C ARG A 25 17.68 2.37 -0.43
N LEU A 26 18.04 3.58 -0.03
CA LEU A 26 17.38 4.28 1.06
C LEU A 26 16.32 5.22 0.50
N VAL A 27 15.18 5.29 1.18
CA VAL A 27 14.03 6.10 0.76
C VAL A 27 13.52 6.90 1.94
N ASP A 28 13.20 8.17 1.68
CA ASP A 28 12.37 8.97 2.56
C ASP A 28 10.89 8.62 2.27
N PRO A 29 10.20 7.90 3.18
CA PRO A 29 8.85 7.42 2.92
C PRO A 29 7.81 8.55 2.88
N VAL A 30 8.14 9.73 3.43
CA VAL A 30 7.27 10.91 3.46
C VAL A 30 7.50 11.75 2.23
N LEU A 31 8.75 12.08 1.90
CA LEU A 31 9.09 12.88 0.72
C LEU A 31 9.08 12.08 -0.59
N LYS A 32 8.98 10.75 -0.50
CA LYS A 32 9.08 9.81 -1.63
C LYS A 32 10.38 9.91 -2.42
N LYS A 33 11.44 10.42 -1.81
CA LYS A 33 12.74 10.60 -2.46
C LYS A 33 13.68 9.45 -2.16
N VAL A 34 14.48 9.07 -3.14
CA VAL A 34 15.64 8.21 -2.93
C VAL A 34 16.74 9.04 -2.25
N ILE A 35 17.32 8.47 -1.22
CA ILE A 35 18.36 9.11 -0.42
C ILE A 35 19.72 8.57 -0.89
N GLU A 36 20.62 9.47 -1.28
CA GLU A 36 22.01 9.14 -1.52
C GLU A 36 22.81 9.36 -0.22
N TYR A 37 23.54 8.34 0.20
CA TYR A 37 24.48 8.46 1.30
C TYR A 37 25.89 8.64 0.74
N ARG A 38 26.43 9.87 0.82
CA ARG A 38 27.83 10.15 0.45
C ARG A 38 28.57 10.66 1.69
N SER A 39 29.59 9.92 2.13
CA SER A 39 30.64 10.36 3.06
C SER A 39 30.13 11.25 4.21
N GLN A 40 29.31 10.69 5.11
CA GLN A 40 28.75 11.34 6.31
C GLN A 40 27.73 12.47 6.09
N CYS A 41 27.35 12.77 4.84
CA CYS A 41 26.24 13.67 4.52
C CYS A 41 25.12 12.91 3.81
N VAL A 42 23.90 13.08 4.31
CA VAL A 42 22.68 12.57 3.68
C VAL A 42 22.25 13.57 2.61
N GLY A 43 22.54 13.27 1.35
CA GLY A 43 22.04 14.05 0.22
C GLY A 43 20.69 13.53 -0.24
N GLU A 44 19.68 14.39 -0.32
CA GLU A 44 18.46 14.04 -1.05
C GLU A 44 18.76 14.05 -2.54
N THR A 45 18.40 12.98 -3.24
CA THR A 45 18.34 13.04 -4.71
C THR A 45 17.02 13.69 -5.13
N GLU A 46 16.96 14.21 -6.35
CA GLU A 46 15.69 14.60 -6.98
C GLU A 46 14.88 13.37 -7.44
N THR A 47 15.45 12.17 -7.32
CA THR A 47 14.84 10.93 -7.79
C THR A 47 13.73 10.48 -6.85
N LEU A 48 12.52 10.31 -7.39
CA LEU A 48 11.37 9.78 -6.66
C LEU A 48 11.42 8.25 -6.63
N CYS A 49 11.10 7.64 -5.49
CA CYS A 49 11.22 6.19 -5.27
C CYS A 49 10.32 5.39 -6.22
N TYR A 50 9.15 5.92 -6.54
CA TYR A 50 8.16 5.26 -7.39
C TYR A 50 8.50 5.32 -8.89
N ASN A 51 9.45 6.17 -9.31
CA ASN A 51 9.93 6.19 -10.70
C ASN A 51 10.56 4.86 -11.12
N TYR A 52 11.02 4.05 -10.16
CA TYR A 52 11.52 2.70 -10.40
C TYR A 52 10.48 1.77 -11.08
N TRP A 53 9.19 2.06 -10.88
CA TRP A 53 8.10 1.26 -11.45
C TRP A 53 7.62 1.75 -12.82
N GLU A 54 8.17 2.87 -13.32
CA GLU A 54 7.83 3.47 -14.62
C GLU A 54 6.33 3.77 -14.82
N ASN A 55 5.54 3.82 -13.74
CA ASN A 55 4.09 4.07 -13.78
C ASN A 55 3.72 5.52 -13.41
N GLY A 56 4.70 6.35 -13.03
CA GLY A 56 4.55 7.77 -12.74
C GLY A 56 3.66 8.11 -11.53
N ARG A 57 3.30 7.13 -10.70
CA ARG A 57 2.38 7.33 -9.56
C ARG A 57 2.92 6.71 -8.27
N ILE A 58 2.55 7.28 -7.14
CA ILE A 58 2.88 6.71 -5.83
C ILE A 58 2.18 5.33 -5.68
N CYS A 59 2.92 4.35 -5.16
CA CYS A 59 2.43 2.98 -4.95
C CYS A 59 1.12 2.94 -4.16
N ASP A 60 0.13 2.17 -4.62
CA ASP A 60 -1.18 2.05 -3.96
C ASP A 60 -1.10 1.46 -2.54
N ASN A 61 -0.25 0.44 -2.36
CA ASN A 61 0.13 -0.10 -1.04
C ASN A 61 1.63 0.14 -0.81
N CYS A 62 1.97 1.33 -0.32
CA CYS A 62 3.36 1.74 -0.11
C CYS A 62 3.94 1.12 1.16
N ILE A 63 4.61 -0.04 1.03
CA ILE A 63 5.23 -0.73 2.17
C ILE A 63 6.29 0.12 2.89
N SER A 64 6.89 1.12 2.23
CA SER A 64 7.85 2.03 2.83
C SER A 64 7.18 2.98 3.83
N VAL A 65 5.98 3.47 3.53
CA VAL A 65 5.19 4.25 4.49
C VAL A 65 4.79 3.39 5.68
N ARG A 66 4.28 2.19 5.41
CA ARG A 66 3.86 1.25 6.47
C ARG A 66 5.00 0.86 7.38
N ALA A 67 6.15 0.52 6.79
CA ALA A 67 7.36 0.18 7.54
C ALA A 67 7.77 1.29 8.51
N TYR A 68 7.69 2.54 8.06
CA TYR A 68 7.98 3.70 8.89
C TYR A 68 6.93 3.92 9.99
N LEU A 69 5.64 3.95 9.64
CA LEU A 69 4.56 4.23 10.60
C LEU A 69 4.44 3.13 11.67
N GLU A 70 4.60 1.87 11.29
CA GLU A 70 4.46 0.71 12.19
C GLU A 70 5.79 0.28 12.81
N ASN A 71 6.92 0.92 12.44
CA ASN A 71 8.27 0.56 12.87
C ASN A 71 8.56 -0.95 12.77
N LYS A 72 8.15 -1.56 11.65
CA LYS A 72 8.25 -3.00 11.37
C LYS A 72 8.69 -3.23 9.94
N SER A 73 9.37 -4.35 9.67
CA SER A 73 9.68 -4.72 8.30
C SER A 73 8.45 -5.26 7.57
N PHE A 74 8.33 -4.89 6.29
CA PHE A 74 7.29 -5.38 5.38
C PHE A 74 7.92 -5.91 4.11
N MET A 75 7.20 -6.84 3.48
CA MET A 75 7.60 -7.47 2.25
C MET A 75 6.38 -7.59 1.34
N LYS A 76 6.53 -7.25 0.07
CA LYS A 76 5.49 -7.45 -0.95
C LYS A 76 6.05 -8.03 -2.23
N LEU A 77 5.20 -8.74 -2.95
CA LEU A 77 5.41 -9.07 -4.35
C LEU A 77 4.67 -8.04 -5.20
N GLU A 78 5.41 -7.34 -6.05
CA GLU A 78 4.91 -6.38 -7.01
C GLU A 78 5.03 -6.99 -8.42
N GLN A 79 3.94 -7.03 -9.18
CA GLN A 79 3.97 -7.50 -10.55
C GLN A 79 4.14 -6.32 -11.51
N SER A 80 5.26 -6.30 -12.22
CA SER A 80 5.45 -5.50 -13.43
C SER A 80 5.18 -6.40 -14.65
N PRO A 81 4.78 -5.89 -15.84
CA PRO A 81 4.14 -6.69 -16.91
C PRO A 81 4.81 -8.02 -17.29
N LYS A 82 6.12 -8.16 -17.07
CA LYS A 82 6.86 -9.42 -17.32
C LYS A 82 7.60 -9.98 -16.11
N VAL A 83 7.74 -9.23 -15.01
CA VAL A 83 8.58 -9.61 -13.87
C VAL A 83 7.80 -9.53 -12.55
N ILE A 84 8.06 -10.49 -11.67
CA ILE A 84 7.61 -10.44 -10.28
C ILE A 84 8.77 -9.88 -9.47
N MET A 85 8.55 -8.75 -8.82
CA MET A 85 9.53 -8.09 -7.96
C MET A 85 9.17 -8.35 -6.51
N HIS A 86 10.09 -8.92 -5.76
CA HIS A 86 10.04 -8.99 -4.33
C HIS A 86 10.69 -7.73 -3.74
N VAL A 87 9.90 -6.98 -2.96
CA VAL A 87 10.30 -5.72 -2.35
C VAL A 87 10.21 -5.86 -0.84
N THR A 88 11.33 -5.64 -0.15
CA THR A 88 11.37 -5.56 1.32
C THR A 88 11.60 -4.12 1.75
N ALA A 89 10.84 -3.63 2.71
CA ALA A 89 11.02 -2.33 3.35
C ALA A 89 11.35 -2.54 4.84
N LEU A 90 12.47 -1.97 5.29
CA LEU A 90 12.94 -2.03 6.68
C LEU A 90 13.12 -0.60 7.20
N PRO A 91 12.44 -0.17 8.28
CA PRO A 91 12.65 1.16 8.83
C PRO A 91 14.03 1.25 9.48
N ILE A 92 14.72 2.37 9.27
CA ILE A 92 15.99 2.68 9.92
C ILE A 92 15.74 3.76 10.97
N GLN A 93 16.17 3.50 12.21
CA GLN A 93 16.17 4.51 13.27
C GLN A 93 17.30 5.51 13.03
N THR A 94 16.96 6.75 12.68
CA THR A 94 17.93 7.86 12.55
C THR A 94 17.47 9.07 13.36
N ALA A 95 18.40 9.94 13.75
CA ALA A 95 18.08 11.14 14.52
C ALA A 95 17.34 12.17 13.63
N GLY A 96 16.02 12.24 13.78
CA GLY A 96 15.21 13.34 13.24
C GLY A 96 14.77 13.22 11.78
N ARG A 97 15.02 12.09 11.09
CA ARG A 97 14.58 11.89 9.71
C ARG A 97 13.94 10.53 9.47
N PRO A 98 12.81 10.44 8.73
CA PRO A 98 12.24 9.16 8.33
C PRO A 98 13.12 8.52 7.24
N VAL A 99 13.64 7.32 7.51
CA VAL A 99 14.47 6.57 6.56
C VAL A 99 14.02 5.12 6.51
N VAL A 100 13.86 4.59 5.31
CA VAL A 100 13.52 3.18 5.05
C VAL A 100 14.52 2.60 4.07
N LEU A 101 15.06 1.44 4.40
CA LEU A 101 15.84 0.61 3.48
C LEU A 101 14.90 -0.24 2.63
N GLU A 102 15.01 -0.09 1.32
CA GLU A 102 14.34 -0.93 0.35
C GLU A 102 15.33 -1.93 -0.28
N LEU A 103 14.94 -3.20 -0.30
CA LEU A 103 15.65 -4.28 -0.97
C LEU A 103 14.76 -4.84 -2.08
N LEU A 104 15.23 -4.80 -3.32
CA LEU A 104 14.46 -5.18 -4.50
C LEU A 104 15.11 -6.40 -5.17
N LYS A 105 14.31 -7.44 -5.42
CA LYS A 105 14.73 -8.66 -6.10
C LYS A 105 13.72 -9.06 -7.17
N ASN A 106 14.18 -9.28 -8.38
CA ASN A 106 13.46 -9.99 -9.41
C ASN A 106 13.32 -11.46 -8.96
N ALA A 107 12.10 -11.79 -8.59
CA ALA A 107 11.68 -13.05 -8.03
C ALA A 107 11.07 -13.99 -9.09
N THR A 108 10.98 -13.55 -10.35
CA THR A 108 10.28 -14.26 -11.43
C THR A 108 10.70 -15.73 -11.56
N ASP A 109 12.02 -15.97 -11.53
CA ASP A 109 12.60 -17.30 -11.76
C ASP A 109 13.28 -17.89 -10.52
N CYS A 110 13.32 -17.15 -9.41
CA CYS A 110 14.01 -17.59 -8.18
C CYS A 110 13.08 -17.79 -6.98
N MET A 111 11.80 -17.43 -7.09
CA MET A 111 10.82 -17.72 -6.04
C MET A 111 10.29 -19.13 -6.23
N LEU A 112 10.36 -19.96 -5.19
CA LEU A 112 9.77 -21.31 -5.19
C LEU A 112 8.73 -21.34 -4.08
N ILE A 113 7.48 -21.67 -4.42
CA ILE A 113 6.41 -21.87 -3.44
C ILE A 113 6.40 -23.36 -3.11
N GLY A 114 6.77 -23.69 -1.87
CA GLY A 114 6.86 -25.07 -1.42
C GLY A 114 5.49 -25.65 -1.04
N SER A 115 5.03 -26.61 -1.83
CA SER A 115 4.35 -27.83 -1.37
C SER A 115 4.61 -28.88 -2.44
N GLY A 116 4.98 -30.10 -2.05
CA GLY A 116 5.25 -31.19 -2.99
C GLY A 116 4.16 -31.33 -4.06
N GLU A 117 4.60 -31.79 -5.24
CA GLU A 117 3.88 -31.88 -6.51
C GLU A 117 3.90 -30.58 -7.35
N TYR A 118 4.87 -30.57 -8.27
CA TYR A 118 4.96 -29.64 -9.39
C TYR A 118 3.78 -29.90 -10.36
N GLU A 119 2.56 -29.55 -9.94
CA GLU A 119 1.48 -29.40 -10.91
C GLU A 119 1.78 -28.16 -11.75
N LYS A 120 2.26 -28.44 -12.97
CA LYS A 120 2.23 -27.52 -14.11
C LYS A 120 0.80 -27.02 -14.25
N ASP A 121 0.62 -25.71 -14.10
CA ASP A 121 -0.33 -24.86 -14.85
C ASP A 121 -1.03 -23.77 -14.03
N ARG A 122 -0.74 -23.61 -12.73
CA ARG A 122 -0.93 -22.29 -12.09
C ARG A 122 0.35 -21.48 -12.14
N THR A 123 0.36 -20.48 -13.01
CA THR A 123 1.44 -19.49 -13.03
C THR A 123 1.42 -18.73 -11.70
N MET A 124 2.57 -18.50 -11.03
CA MET A 124 2.66 -17.67 -9.81
C MET A 124 1.92 -16.33 -9.95
N ARG A 125 1.85 -15.79 -11.17
CA ARG A 125 1.05 -14.60 -11.51
C ARG A 125 -0.42 -14.71 -11.09
N SER A 126 -1.06 -15.86 -11.30
CA SER A 126 -2.46 -16.09 -10.89
C SER A 126 -2.59 -16.16 -9.38
N ILE A 127 -1.68 -16.84 -8.67
CA ILE A 127 -1.72 -16.94 -7.21
C ILE A 127 -1.52 -15.58 -6.55
N VAL A 128 -0.55 -14.79 -7.02
CA VAL A 128 -0.29 -13.43 -6.50
C VAL A 128 -1.46 -12.49 -6.80
N HIS A 129 -2.04 -12.58 -8.01
CA HIS A 129 -3.22 -11.80 -8.39
C HIS A 129 -4.43 -12.16 -7.51
N ASP A 130 -4.75 -13.44 -7.38
CA ASP A 130 -5.88 -13.94 -6.58
C ASP A 130 -5.71 -13.60 -5.09
N LEU A 131 -4.48 -13.68 -4.56
CA LEU A 131 -4.17 -13.28 -3.18
C LEU A 131 -4.35 -11.78 -2.94
N ASN A 132 -4.01 -10.91 -3.90
CA ASN A 132 -4.18 -9.47 -3.72
C ASN A 132 -5.68 -9.08 -3.76
N ASP A 133 -6.45 -9.64 -4.69
CA ASP A 133 -7.87 -9.28 -4.85
C ASP A 133 -8.73 -9.74 -3.67
N MET A 134 -8.49 -10.96 -3.15
CA MET A 134 -9.20 -11.47 -1.98
C MET A 134 -8.91 -10.70 -0.68
N VAL A 135 -7.80 -9.96 -0.62
CA VAL A 135 -7.33 -9.31 0.61
C VAL A 135 -7.83 -7.87 0.75
N VAL A 136 -8.22 -7.21 -0.34
CA VAL A 136 -8.53 -5.77 -0.35
C VAL A 136 -10.00 -5.42 -0.60
N LYS A 137 -10.84 -6.39 -0.97
CA LYS A 137 -12.26 -6.20 -1.22
C LYS A 137 -13.15 -6.74 -0.10
N ASP A 138 -14.31 -6.10 0.09
CA ASP A 138 -15.38 -6.59 0.95
C ASP A 138 -16.28 -7.56 0.17
N HIS A 139 -16.48 -8.76 0.70
CA HIS A 139 -17.17 -9.86 0.01
C HIS A 139 -18.67 -9.63 -0.23
N LEU A 140 -19.28 -8.65 0.45
CA LEU A 140 -20.71 -8.38 0.32
C LEU A 140 -20.97 -7.30 -0.73
N THR A 141 -20.17 -6.23 -0.69
CA THR A 141 -20.39 -5.00 -1.45
C THR A 141 -19.44 -4.84 -2.62
N GLU A 142 -18.37 -5.63 -2.71
CA GLU A 142 -17.27 -5.52 -3.68
C GLU A 142 -16.51 -4.16 -3.64
N LEU A 143 -16.80 -3.35 -2.62
CA LEU A 143 -16.03 -2.15 -2.29
C LEU A 143 -14.68 -2.55 -1.71
N TYR A 144 -13.78 -1.58 -1.57
CA TYR A 144 -12.59 -1.82 -0.78
C TYR A 144 -12.96 -2.15 0.67
N ASN A 145 -12.17 -2.96 1.34
CA ASN A 145 -12.38 -3.24 2.76
C ASN A 145 -11.58 -2.27 3.64
N ARG A 146 -11.81 -2.33 4.94
CA ARG A 146 -11.08 -1.53 5.92
C ARG A 146 -9.55 -1.66 5.82
N ARG A 147 -9.04 -2.85 5.51
CA ARG A 147 -7.60 -3.08 5.35
C ARG A 147 -7.02 -2.24 4.21
N PHE A 148 -7.72 -2.17 3.07
CA PHE A 148 -7.30 -1.31 1.98
C PHE A 148 -7.26 0.17 2.40
N LEU A 149 -8.27 0.64 3.15
CA LEU A 149 -8.29 2.01 3.67
C LEU A 149 -7.08 2.29 4.56
N ASP A 150 -6.80 1.40 5.52
CA ASP A 150 -5.68 1.53 6.45
C ASP A 150 -4.34 1.59 5.70
N ASP A 151 -4.23 0.89 4.57
CA ASP A 151 -3.05 0.84 3.72
C ASP A 151 -2.93 2.08 2.80
N ARG A 152 -4.05 2.53 2.22
CA ARG A 152 -4.09 3.53 1.14
C ARG A 152 -4.18 4.96 1.64
N LEU A 153 -4.98 5.24 2.66
CA LEU A 153 -5.24 6.61 3.13
C LEU A 153 -3.95 7.37 3.54
N PRO A 154 -2.98 6.76 4.26
CA PRO A 154 -1.71 7.44 4.58
C PRO A 154 -0.93 7.85 3.33
N VAL A 155 -1.02 7.06 2.26
CA VAL A 155 -0.36 7.36 0.98
C VAL A 155 -1.01 8.57 0.32
N ASP A 156 -2.34 8.62 0.28
CA ASP A 156 -3.08 9.74 -0.32
C ASP A 156 -2.87 11.05 0.45
N VAL A 157 -2.76 10.99 1.79
CA VAL A 157 -2.43 12.17 2.62
C VAL A 157 -1.03 12.71 2.27
N ILE A 158 -0.05 11.82 2.11
CA ILE A 158 1.30 12.22 1.70
C ILE A 158 1.27 12.82 0.29
N ASP A 159 0.57 12.20 -0.66
CA ASP A 159 0.44 12.69 -2.03
C ASP A 159 -0.20 14.09 -2.08
N ALA A 160 -1.30 14.28 -1.37
CA ALA A 160 -1.98 15.57 -1.24
C ALA A 160 -1.06 16.66 -0.66
N THR A 161 -0.25 16.30 0.34
CA THR A 161 0.73 17.20 0.96
C THR A 161 1.83 17.59 -0.02
N LEU A 162 2.41 16.62 -0.73
CA LEU A 162 3.49 16.85 -1.70
C LEU A 162 3.03 17.65 -2.91
N THR A 163 1.83 17.35 -3.41
CA THR A 163 1.26 18.00 -4.59
C THR A 163 0.53 19.30 -4.26
N ARG A 164 0.35 19.62 -2.97
CA ARG A 164 -0.44 20.76 -2.47
C ARG A 164 -1.87 20.78 -3.03
N LYS A 165 -2.47 19.59 -3.17
CA LYS A 165 -3.85 19.44 -3.61
C LYS A 165 -4.73 19.04 -2.42
N PRO A 166 -6.00 19.47 -2.38
CA PRO A 166 -6.88 19.15 -1.27
C PRO A 166 -7.26 17.66 -1.28
N LEU A 167 -7.46 17.10 -0.10
CA LEU A 167 -7.95 15.74 0.11
C LEU A 167 -9.13 15.80 1.08
N SER A 168 -10.28 15.32 0.64
CA SER A 168 -11.50 15.29 1.46
C SER A 168 -11.91 13.85 1.73
N VAL A 169 -12.53 13.61 2.90
CA VAL A 169 -13.00 12.29 3.30
C VAL A 169 -14.43 12.41 3.81
N ILE A 170 -15.26 11.40 3.51
CA ILE A 170 -16.63 11.29 4.00
C ILE A 170 -16.76 9.97 4.74
N PHE A 171 -17.25 10.04 5.99
CA PHE A 171 -17.63 8.87 6.76
C PHE A 171 -19.15 8.78 6.77
N ILE A 172 -19.69 7.63 6.36
CA ILE A 172 -21.12 7.39 6.17
C ILE A 172 -21.53 6.23 7.07
N ASP A 173 -22.59 6.43 7.86
CA ASP A 173 -23.25 5.38 8.65
C ASP A 173 -24.68 5.16 8.12
N VAL A 174 -25.03 3.91 7.80
CA VAL A 174 -26.38 3.58 7.33
C VAL A 174 -27.32 3.39 8.53
N ASN A 175 -28.15 4.40 8.76
CA ASN A 175 -29.11 4.40 9.87
C ASN A 175 -30.08 3.20 9.84
N ASN A 176 -30.47 2.74 11.03
CA ASN A 176 -31.54 1.76 11.27
C ASN A 176 -31.32 0.36 10.68
N MET A 177 -30.08 -0.04 10.36
CA MET A 177 -29.78 -1.37 9.84
C MET A 177 -30.21 -2.51 10.77
N LYS A 178 -30.09 -2.32 12.09
CA LYS A 178 -30.60 -3.29 13.08
C LYS A 178 -32.11 -3.51 12.96
N ALA A 179 -32.90 -2.44 12.86
CA ALA A 179 -34.35 -2.54 12.75
C ALA A 179 -34.79 -3.23 11.44
N ILE A 180 -34.05 -3.01 10.35
CA ILE A 180 -34.27 -3.69 9.07
C ILE A 180 -33.98 -5.19 9.23
N ASN A 181 -32.84 -5.55 9.83
CA ASN A 181 -32.46 -6.94 10.06
C ASN A 181 -33.47 -7.66 10.97
N ASP A 182 -33.91 -7.03 12.05
CA ASP A 182 -34.85 -7.62 12.99
C ASP A 182 -36.24 -7.85 12.36
N LYS A 183 -36.67 -6.98 11.44
CA LYS A 183 -38.00 -7.04 10.81
C LYS A 183 -38.03 -7.90 9.54
N PHE A 184 -36.97 -7.88 8.74
CA PHE A 184 -36.94 -8.46 7.39
C PHE A 184 -35.83 -9.51 7.20
N GLY A 185 -35.02 -9.76 8.22
CA GLY A 185 -33.91 -10.70 8.20
C GLY A 185 -32.61 -10.12 7.61
N HIS A 186 -31.49 -10.77 7.91
CA HIS A 186 -30.16 -10.32 7.47
C HIS A 186 -29.99 -10.26 5.95
N VAL A 187 -30.66 -11.14 5.19
CA VAL A 187 -30.62 -11.10 3.73
C VAL A 187 -31.19 -9.77 3.19
N ALA A 188 -32.20 -9.20 3.85
CA ALA A 188 -32.74 -7.90 3.48
C ALA A 188 -31.76 -6.77 3.81
N GLY A 189 -31.10 -6.82 4.97
CA GLY A 189 -30.02 -5.88 5.30
C GLY A 189 -28.87 -5.92 4.30
N ASP A 190 -28.45 -7.12 3.90
CA ASP A 190 -27.42 -7.32 2.88
C ASP A 190 -27.78 -6.66 1.55
N MET A 191 -29.06 -6.73 1.14
CA MET A 191 -29.54 -6.04 -0.06
C MET A 191 -29.47 -4.52 0.09
N VAL A 192 -29.81 -3.98 1.27
CA VAL A 192 -29.70 -2.54 1.56
C VAL A 192 -28.25 -2.09 1.48
N LEU A 193 -27.32 -2.82 2.07
CA LEU A 193 -25.88 -2.49 2.03
C LEU A 193 -25.33 -2.54 0.61
N LYS A 194 -25.68 -3.57 -0.17
CA LYS A 194 -25.33 -3.66 -1.60
C LYS A 194 -25.89 -2.50 -2.40
N HIS A 195 -27.11 -2.07 -2.09
CA HIS A 195 -27.74 -0.94 -2.78
C HIS A 195 -27.07 0.38 -2.42
N ALA A 196 -26.79 0.63 -1.13
CA ALA A 196 -26.04 1.79 -0.66
C ALA A 196 -24.66 1.88 -1.32
N ALA A 197 -23.92 0.76 -1.36
CA ALA A 197 -22.63 0.68 -2.04
C ALA A 197 -22.69 1.13 -3.51
N ARG A 198 -23.68 0.63 -4.26
CA ARG A 198 -23.89 1.02 -5.67
C ARG A 198 -24.22 2.50 -5.82
N ILE A 199 -25.06 3.04 -4.94
CA ILE A 199 -25.39 4.47 -4.94
C ILE A 199 -24.11 5.27 -4.74
N ILE A 200 -23.35 5.02 -3.67
CA ILE A 200 -22.12 5.77 -3.36
C ILE A 200 -21.16 5.74 -4.57
N CYS A 201 -20.91 4.55 -5.14
CA CYS A 201 -20.03 4.41 -6.31
C CYS A 201 -20.51 5.18 -7.54
N SER A 202 -21.82 5.33 -7.73
CA SER A 202 -22.37 6.10 -8.87
C SER A 202 -22.17 7.62 -8.75
N TRP A 203 -21.82 8.12 -7.56
CA TRP A 203 -21.65 9.54 -7.28
C TRP A 203 -20.18 9.99 -7.17
N ILE A 204 -19.21 9.08 -7.29
CA ILE A 204 -17.78 9.39 -7.18
C ILE A 204 -17.04 9.18 -8.51
N ARG A 205 -15.87 9.81 -8.66
CA ARG A 205 -15.05 9.66 -9.88
C ARG A 205 -14.20 8.39 -9.79
N ALA A 206 -14.52 7.38 -10.58
CA ALA A 206 -13.90 6.05 -10.47
C ALA A 206 -12.39 5.99 -10.75
N ASP A 207 -11.83 6.97 -11.46
CA ASP A 207 -10.41 7.07 -11.82
C ASP A 207 -9.55 7.66 -10.69
N MET A 208 -10.15 8.45 -9.81
CA MET A 208 -9.43 9.18 -8.76
C MET A 208 -9.97 9.00 -7.35
N ASP A 209 -11.26 8.80 -7.15
CA ASP A 209 -11.85 8.62 -5.81
C ASP A 209 -11.96 7.13 -5.48
N TRP A 210 -12.07 6.79 -4.20
CA TRP A 210 -12.30 5.41 -3.79
C TRP A 210 -13.23 5.30 -2.59
N VAL A 211 -13.92 4.16 -2.49
CA VAL A 211 -14.86 3.85 -1.40
C VAL A 211 -14.44 2.54 -0.75
N ALA A 212 -14.43 2.53 0.58
CA ALA A 212 -14.27 1.34 1.37
C ALA A 212 -15.47 1.11 2.30
N ARG A 213 -15.85 -0.16 2.52
CA ARG A 213 -16.71 -0.54 3.63
C ARG A 213 -15.85 -0.66 4.89
N TYR A 214 -16.07 0.25 5.84
CA TYR A 214 -15.26 0.38 7.05
C TYR A 214 -15.70 -0.61 8.13
N GLY A 215 -17.02 -0.77 8.29
CA GLY A 215 -17.66 -1.59 9.31
C GLY A 215 -18.86 -2.36 8.75
N GLY A 216 -19.74 -2.83 9.64
CA GLY A 216 -20.94 -3.57 9.23
C GLY A 216 -21.83 -2.72 8.29
N ASP A 217 -22.14 -1.52 8.70
CA ASP A 217 -23.04 -0.55 8.04
C ASP A 217 -22.36 0.81 7.77
N GLU A 218 -21.05 0.87 7.97
CA GLU A 218 -20.24 2.08 7.80
C GLU A 218 -19.45 2.05 6.49
N PHE A 219 -19.43 3.17 5.77
CA PHE A 219 -18.67 3.38 4.55
C PHE A 219 -17.74 4.58 4.68
N PHE A 220 -16.60 4.51 4.02
CA PHE A 220 -15.62 5.58 3.94
C PHE A 220 -15.39 5.94 2.48
N VAL A 221 -15.45 7.22 2.16
CA VAL A 221 -15.17 7.75 0.82
C VAL A 221 -13.96 8.66 0.91
N CYS A 222 -12.98 8.45 0.03
CA CYS A 222 -11.84 9.32 -0.15
C CYS A 222 -11.97 10.06 -1.48
N LEU A 223 -11.99 11.39 -1.41
CA LEU A 223 -12.13 12.30 -2.55
C LEU A 223 -10.81 13.03 -2.77
N ARG A 224 -10.04 12.59 -3.77
CA ARG A 224 -8.75 13.22 -4.08
C ARG A 224 -8.99 14.54 -4.81
N ASN A 225 -8.07 15.50 -4.63
CA ASN A 225 -8.13 16.83 -5.26
C ASN A 225 -9.50 17.52 -5.11
N THR A 226 -10.14 17.37 -3.95
CA THR A 226 -11.47 17.93 -3.67
C THR A 226 -11.38 18.74 -2.38
N ASP A 227 -11.68 20.02 -2.46
CA ASP A 227 -11.73 20.91 -1.30
C ASP A 227 -13.09 20.82 -0.60
N ASN A 228 -13.28 21.66 0.41
CA ASN A 228 -14.50 21.73 1.21
C ASN A 228 -15.49 22.78 0.67
N GLU A 229 -15.20 23.40 -0.48
CA GLU A 229 -16.10 24.39 -1.09
C GLU A 229 -17.04 23.67 -2.05
N THR A 230 -18.34 23.84 -1.75
CA THR A 230 -19.45 23.19 -2.46
C THR A 230 -19.85 23.99 -3.70
#